data_AF-A0A0D1LVT8-F1
#
_entry.id   AF-A0A0D1LVT8-F1
#
_cell.length_a   1.000
_cell.length_b   1.000
_cell.length_c   1.000
_cell.angle_alpha   90.00
_cell.angle_beta   90.00
_cell.angle_gamma   90.00
#
_symmetry.space_group_name_H-M   'P 1'
#
loop_
_entity.id
_entity.type
_entity.pdbx_description
1 polymer ?
#
loop_
_entity_poly.entity_id
_entity_poly.type
_entity_poly.pdbx_seq_one_letter_code
_entity_poly.pdbx_strand_id
1 'polypeptide(L)'
;MAGAGGVGTVPLNRDDGTQLELEIFYGDEVAGGHSRYEVVNQITFTDLATSLSSKRRIDIMLLINGLPVAHIEEKDESLQNQWNAFEQFQKYDGDGMYTGLFSFVQVQFVLSQNSAHYFARPKNSDSYNRDFAFGWRDDAGKDVTNTMTFIHEVMGIPALHCALIMTGAG
;
A
#
# COMPACT_ATOMS: atom_id res chain seq x y z
N MET A 1 14.18 4.17 3.87
CA MET A 1 14.06 5.30 4.84
C MET A 1 14.62 4.79 6.15
N ALA A 2 15.56 5.49 6.78
CA ALA A 2 16.09 5.04 8.08
C ALA A 2 16.41 6.28 8.94
N GLY A 3 15.44 6.68 9.76
CA GLY A 3 15.65 7.61 10.86
C GLY A 3 16.10 6.85 12.10
N ALA A 4 17.19 7.29 12.73
CA ALA A 4 17.66 6.73 13.99
C ALA A 4 16.58 6.94 15.08
N GLY A 5 16.04 5.85 15.62
CA GLY A 5 15.03 5.87 16.69
C GLY A 5 13.67 5.25 16.35
N GLY A 6 13.53 4.55 15.21
CA GLY A 6 12.28 3.83 14.89
C GLY A 6 11.16 4.72 14.35
N VAL A 7 11.38 6.03 14.20
CA VAL A 7 10.43 6.96 13.61
C VAL A 7 10.77 7.19 12.13
N GLY A 8 9.80 6.93 11.25
CA GLY A 8 9.88 7.25 9.83
C GLY A 8 9.48 8.70 9.59
N THR A 9 10.40 9.50 9.03
CA THR A 9 10.17 10.92 8.75
C THR A 9 10.15 11.23 7.26
N VAL A 10 9.43 12.29 6.88
CA VAL A 10 9.46 12.85 5.53
C VAL A 10 9.73 14.36 5.60
N PRO A 11 10.67 14.87 4.79
CA PRO A 11 10.86 16.30 4.66
C PRO A 11 9.73 16.95 3.84
N LEU A 12 9.07 17.94 4.43
CA LEU A 12 8.11 18.82 3.77
C LEU A 12 8.70 20.24 3.70
N ASN A 13 8.89 20.74 2.47
CA ASN A 13 9.27 22.13 2.25
C ASN A 13 8.01 23.00 2.31
N ARG A 14 8.00 23.98 3.21
CA ARG A 14 6.93 24.97 3.33
C ARG A 14 7.16 26.13 2.36
N ASP A 15 6.09 26.86 2.05
CA ASP A 15 6.12 28.01 1.14
C ASP A 15 7.02 29.16 1.66
N ASP A 16 7.31 29.20 2.96
CA ASP A 16 8.24 30.14 3.59
C ASP A 16 9.73 29.74 3.45
N GLY A 17 10.01 28.63 2.75
CA GLY A 17 11.36 28.11 2.54
C GLY A 17 11.91 27.30 3.72
N THR A 18 11.14 27.11 4.78
CA THR A 18 11.53 26.24 5.91
C THR A 18 11.22 24.78 5.60
N GLN A 19 12.06 23.88 6.12
CA GLN A 19 11.91 22.44 5.97
C GLN A 19 11.39 21.85 7.29
N LEU A 20 10.29 21.11 7.22
CA LEU A 20 9.68 20.40 8.34
C LEU A 20 9.87 18.90 8.14
N GLU A 21 10.44 18.20 9.11
CA GLU A 21 10.39 16.73 9.16
C GLU A 21 9.04 16.32 9.74
N LEU A 22 8.17 15.72 8.92
CA LEU A 22 6.93 15.12 9.39
C LEU A 22 7.23 13.71 9.90
N GLU A 23 6.99 13.47 11.18
CA GLU A 23 6.98 12.14 11.78
C GLU A 23 5.70 11.41 11.37
N ILE A 24 5.85 10.32 10.62
CA ILE A 24 4.74 9.68 9.90
C ILE A 24 4.48 8.26 10.39
N PHE A 25 5.54 7.54 10.73
CA PHE A 25 5.48 6.17 11.23
C PHE A 25 6.20 6.09 12.56
N TYR A 26 5.53 5.55 13.57
CA TYR A 26 6.12 5.30 14.88
C TYR A 26 6.35 3.80 15.04
N GLY A 27 7.56 3.33 14.76
CA GLY A 27 7.89 1.91 14.75
C GLY A 27 7.71 1.21 16.09
N ASP A 28 7.74 1.97 17.19
CA ASP A 28 7.63 1.46 18.55
C ASP A 28 6.19 1.50 19.11
N GLU A 29 5.20 2.05 18.37
CA GLU A 29 3.83 2.31 18.88
C GLU A 29 2.73 1.43 18.25
N VAL A 30 3.05 0.16 17.99
CA VAL A 30 2.22 -0.79 17.23
C VAL A 30 0.81 -1.07 17.81
N ALA A 31 0.45 -0.57 19.01
CA ALA A 31 -0.89 -0.82 19.59
C ALA A 31 -1.40 0.22 20.61
N GLY A 32 -0.90 1.47 20.59
CA GLY A 32 -1.34 2.47 21.58
C GLY A 32 -0.94 3.92 21.32
N GLY A 33 -0.44 4.21 20.11
CA GLY A 33 0.13 5.50 19.73
C GLY A 33 -0.87 6.55 19.25
N HIS A 34 -0.32 7.70 18.85
CA HIS A 34 -1.07 8.84 18.28
C HIS A 34 -1.51 8.63 16.82
N SER A 35 -1.22 7.47 16.23
CA SER A 35 -1.52 7.18 14.83
C SER A 35 -3.02 7.00 14.57
N ARG A 36 -3.52 7.71 13.55
CA ARG A 36 -4.88 7.54 13.03
C ARG A 36 -4.87 6.65 11.81
N TYR A 37 -5.69 5.61 11.84
CA TYR A 37 -5.88 4.67 10.74
C TYR A 37 -7.18 5.00 10.01
N GLU A 38 -7.11 5.13 8.70
CA GLU A 38 -8.26 5.55 7.89
C GLU A 38 -8.40 4.64 6.67
N VAL A 39 -9.66 4.37 6.30
CA VAL A 39 -10.02 3.60 5.12
C VAL A 39 -10.79 4.53 4.19
N VAL A 40 -10.31 4.65 2.96
CA VAL A 40 -10.97 5.45 1.91
C VAL A 40 -11.33 4.53 0.76
N ASN A 41 -12.57 4.62 0.30
CA ASN A 41 -13.11 3.75 -0.75
C ASN A 41 -13.33 4.54 -2.05
N GLN A 42 -13.17 3.86 -3.19
CA GLN A 42 -13.56 4.33 -4.52
C GLN A 42 -12.95 5.68 -4.91
N ILE A 43 -11.63 5.84 -4.68
CA ILE A 43 -10.90 7.06 -5.05
C ILE A 43 -10.78 7.13 -6.57
N THR A 44 -11.25 8.23 -7.16
CA THR A 44 -11.16 8.44 -8.62
C THR A 44 -10.14 9.53 -8.94
N PHE A 45 -9.18 9.19 -9.80
CA PHE A 45 -8.20 10.13 -10.34
C PHE A 45 -8.71 10.67 -11.66
N THR A 46 -8.91 11.98 -11.70
CA THR A 46 -9.36 12.72 -12.88
C THR A 46 -8.21 13.34 -13.68
N ASP A 47 -7.05 13.48 -13.05
CA ASP A 47 -5.82 14.00 -13.65
C ASP A 47 -4.63 13.14 -13.18
N LEU A 48 -3.71 12.86 -14.10
CA LEU A 48 -2.60 11.92 -13.91
C LEU A 48 -1.34 12.47 -14.56
N ALA A 49 -0.21 12.34 -13.86
CA ALA A 49 1.01 13.07 -14.19
C ALA A 49 1.58 12.76 -15.59
N THR A 50 1.38 11.54 -16.10
CA THR A 50 1.96 11.10 -17.38
C THR A 50 0.90 10.72 -18.42
N SER A 51 -0.38 10.76 -18.07
CA SER A 51 -1.45 10.19 -18.87
C SER A 51 -2.66 11.11 -18.95
N LEU A 52 -3.14 11.37 -20.17
CA LEU A 52 -4.42 12.07 -20.40
C LEU A 52 -5.64 11.18 -20.09
N SER A 53 -5.43 9.97 -19.58
CA SER A 53 -6.50 9.02 -19.24
C SER A 53 -7.21 9.48 -17.96
N SER A 54 -8.47 9.87 -18.09
CA SER A 54 -9.16 10.64 -17.05
C SER A 54 -9.97 9.84 -16.03
N LYS A 55 -9.77 8.52 -15.90
CA LYS A 55 -10.53 7.68 -14.95
C LYS A 55 -9.73 6.48 -14.48
N ARG A 56 -8.83 6.67 -13.52
CA ARG A 56 -8.30 5.56 -12.69
C ARG A 56 -9.06 5.52 -11.39
N ARG A 57 -9.38 4.33 -10.92
CA ARG A 57 -10.16 4.15 -9.70
C ARG A 57 -9.46 3.13 -8.81
N ILE A 58 -9.30 3.50 -7.56
CA ILE A 58 -8.81 2.66 -6.50
C ILE A 58 -10.02 2.16 -5.73
N ASP A 59 -10.14 0.85 -5.53
CA ASP A 59 -11.26 0.31 -4.78
C ASP A 59 -11.17 0.67 -3.30
N ILE A 60 -10.03 0.39 -2.67
CA ILE A 60 -9.77 0.73 -1.27
C ILE A 60 -8.33 1.22 -1.10
N MET A 61 -8.15 2.29 -0.31
CA MET A 61 -6.86 2.82 0.12
C MET A 61 -6.82 2.88 1.65
N LEU A 62 -5.76 2.33 2.24
CA LEU A 62 -5.47 2.48 3.66
C LEU A 62 -4.53 3.66 3.87
N LEU A 63 -4.86 4.49 4.85
CA LEU A 63 -4.07 5.64 5.23
C LEU A 63 -3.64 5.53 6.68
N ILE A 64 -2.42 6.03 6.96
CA ILE A 64 -1.91 6.24 8.31
C ILE A 64 -1.59 7.72 8.42
N ASN A 65 -2.22 8.41 9.38
CA ASN A 65 -2.08 9.85 9.58
C ASN A 65 -2.35 10.68 8.30
N GLY A 66 -3.36 10.27 7.52
CA GLY A 66 -3.71 10.90 6.25
C GLY A 66 -2.77 10.59 5.07
N LEU A 67 -1.73 9.76 5.24
CA LEU A 67 -0.84 9.36 4.16
C LEU A 67 -1.24 7.99 3.58
N PRO A 68 -1.36 7.85 2.25
CA PRO A 68 -1.74 6.59 1.63
C PRO A 68 -0.59 5.58 1.73
N VAL A 69 -0.83 4.43 2.34
CA VAL A 69 0.21 3.41 2.60
C VAL A 69 -0.03 2.11 1.86
N ALA A 70 -1.29 1.73 1.65
CA ALA A 70 -1.64 0.49 0.99
C ALA A 70 -2.81 0.66 0.03
N HIS A 71 -2.62 0.18 -1.20
CA HIS A 71 -3.65 0.15 -2.24
C HIS A 71 -4.19 -1.27 -2.36
N ILE A 72 -5.50 -1.44 -2.22
CA ILE A 72 -6.18 -2.72 -2.34
C ILE A 72 -7.12 -2.68 -3.56
N GLU A 73 -7.00 -3.71 -4.41
CA GLU A 73 -7.91 -3.99 -5.53
C GLU A 73 -8.76 -5.21 -5.19
N GLU A 74 -10.08 -5.08 -5.33
CA GLU A 74 -11.00 -6.20 -5.18
C GLU A 74 -11.25 -6.86 -6.54
N LYS A 75 -11.26 -8.19 -6.56
CA LYS A 75 -11.53 -9.00 -7.75
C LYS A 75 -12.57 -10.06 -7.45
N ASP A 76 -13.23 -10.51 -8.51
CA ASP A 76 -14.03 -11.73 -8.42
C ASP A 76 -13.12 -12.98 -8.36
N GLU A 77 -13.73 -14.14 -8.13
CA GLU A 77 -13.04 -15.41 -7.92
C GLU A 77 -12.31 -15.96 -9.15
N SER A 78 -12.39 -15.31 -10.31
CA SER A 78 -11.70 -15.83 -11.49
C SER A 78 -10.19 -15.57 -11.39
N LEU A 79 -9.40 -16.64 -11.60
CA LEU A 79 -7.93 -16.56 -11.67
C LEU A 79 -7.44 -15.52 -12.68
N GLN A 80 -8.16 -15.34 -13.79
CA GLN A 80 -7.86 -14.32 -14.79
C GLN A 80 -7.88 -12.90 -14.19
N ASN A 81 -8.79 -12.63 -13.26
CA ASN A 81 -8.98 -11.31 -12.69
C ASN A 81 -7.94 -10.93 -11.64
N GLN A 82 -7.30 -11.92 -10.99
CA GLN A 82 -6.15 -11.67 -10.13
C GLN A 82 -4.96 -11.11 -10.93
N TRP A 83 -4.67 -11.70 -12.10
CA TRP A 83 -3.58 -11.20 -12.96
C TRP A 83 -3.89 -9.86 -13.60
N ASN A 84 -5.16 -9.62 -13.92
CA ASN A 84 -5.61 -8.30 -14.38
C ASN A 84 -5.35 -7.22 -13.31
N ALA A 85 -5.42 -7.54 -12.01
CA ALA A 85 -5.10 -6.61 -10.93
C ALA A 85 -3.61 -6.20 -10.96
N PHE A 86 -2.71 -7.15 -11.16
CA PHE A 86 -1.28 -6.87 -11.26
C PHE A 86 -0.96 -5.93 -12.43
N GLU A 87 -1.50 -6.24 -13.61
CA GLU A 87 -1.35 -5.39 -14.81
C GLU A 87 -1.98 -4.01 -14.60
N GLN A 88 -3.09 -3.94 -13.87
CA GLN A 88 -3.74 -2.69 -13.50
C GLN A 88 -2.83 -1.83 -12.62
N PHE A 89 -2.20 -2.40 -11.58
CA PHE A 89 -1.24 -1.66 -10.76
C PHE A 89 -0.04 -1.15 -11.55
N GLN A 90 0.55 -2.00 -12.39
CA GLN A 90 1.67 -1.61 -13.25
C GLN A 90 1.30 -0.44 -14.17
N LYS A 91 0.11 -0.51 -14.78
CA LYS A 91 -0.40 0.55 -15.65
C LYS A 91 -0.66 1.84 -14.89
N TYR A 92 -1.22 1.75 -13.68
CA TYR A 92 -1.51 2.92 -12.84
C TYR A 92 -0.21 3.62 -12.41
N ASP A 93 0.84 2.85 -12.11
CA ASP A 93 2.18 3.38 -11.86
C ASP A 93 2.72 4.10 -13.10
N GLY A 94 2.64 3.46 -14.28
CA GLY A 94 3.06 4.04 -15.56
C GLY A 94 2.30 5.31 -15.95
N ASP A 95 1.02 5.41 -15.57
CA ASP A 95 0.19 6.62 -15.72
C ASP A 95 0.52 7.71 -14.67
N GLY A 96 1.47 7.46 -13.76
CA GLY A 96 1.93 8.45 -12.78
C GLY A 96 1.02 8.58 -11.56
N MET A 97 0.18 7.58 -11.28
CA MET A 97 -0.75 7.61 -10.15
C MET A 97 -0.02 7.61 -8.80
N TYR A 98 1.13 6.94 -8.68
CA TYR A 98 1.93 6.88 -7.44
C TYR A 98 2.99 7.98 -7.36
N THR A 99 2.63 9.20 -7.78
CA THR A 99 3.44 10.40 -7.64
C THR A 99 2.85 11.34 -6.57
N GLY A 100 3.60 12.36 -6.15
CA GLY A 100 3.15 13.29 -5.11
C GLY A 100 2.75 12.57 -3.82
N LEU A 101 1.56 12.84 -3.30
CA LEU A 101 1.03 12.21 -2.09
C LEU A 101 0.92 10.68 -2.20
N PHE A 102 0.61 10.14 -3.38
CA PHE A 102 0.46 8.70 -3.56
C PHE A 102 1.80 7.95 -3.72
N SER A 103 2.93 8.66 -3.72
CA SER A 103 4.24 8.02 -3.66
C SER A 103 4.50 7.27 -2.35
N PHE A 104 3.71 7.58 -1.29
CA PHE A 104 3.72 6.91 0.01
C PHE A 104 3.17 5.49 0.02
N VAL A 105 2.50 5.05 -1.06
CA VAL A 105 2.02 3.67 -1.15
C VAL A 105 3.23 2.73 -1.15
N GLN A 106 3.28 1.82 -0.18
CA GLN A 106 4.36 0.85 -0.01
C GLN A 106 3.93 -0.58 -0.33
N VAL A 107 2.67 -0.92 -0.08
CA VAL A 107 2.14 -2.27 -0.28
C VAL A 107 0.90 -2.24 -1.17
N GLN A 108 0.75 -3.26 -2.00
CA GLN A 108 -0.41 -3.46 -2.85
C GLN A 108 -1.03 -4.81 -2.56
N PHE A 109 -2.35 -4.85 -2.46
CA PHE A 109 -3.13 -6.05 -2.14
C PHE A 109 -4.10 -6.36 -3.27
N VAL A 110 -4.23 -7.65 -3.59
CA VAL A 110 -5.26 -8.18 -4.49
C VAL A 110 -6.11 -9.14 -3.67
N LEU A 111 -7.38 -8.81 -3.51
CA LEU A 111 -8.31 -9.58 -2.68
C LEU A 111 -9.49 -10.09 -3.53
N SER A 112 -9.81 -11.36 -3.37
CA SER A 112 -11.09 -11.99 -3.73
C SER A 112 -11.56 -12.83 -2.54
N GLN A 113 -12.81 -13.31 -2.54
CA GLN A 113 -13.40 -14.11 -1.45
C GLN A 113 -12.52 -15.28 -0.98
N ASN A 114 -11.85 -15.98 -1.91
CA ASN A 114 -10.97 -17.11 -1.61
C ASN A 114 -9.54 -16.94 -2.16
N SER A 115 -9.08 -15.71 -2.38
CA SER A 115 -7.67 -15.44 -2.68
C SER A 115 -7.23 -14.11 -2.09
N ALA A 116 -6.04 -14.09 -1.51
CA ALA A 116 -5.43 -12.88 -0.99
C ALA A 116 -3.94 -12.88 -1.29
N HIS A 117 -3.51 -11.88 -2.05
CA HIS A 117 -2.12 -11.69 -2.42
C HIS A 117 -1.68 -10.27 -2.08
N TYR A 118 -0.40 -10.13 -1.76
CA TYR A 118 0.22 -8.83 -1.49
C TYR A 118 1.61 -8.77 -2.10
N PHE A 119 2.06 -7.55 -2.35
CA PHE A 119 3.43 -7.30 -2.80
C PHE A 119 3.87 -5.88 -2.48
N ALA A 120 5.18 -5.69 -2.34
CA ALA A 120 5.76 -4.36 -2.16
C ALA A 120 5.63 -3.58 -3.47
N ARG A 121 5.18 -2.33 -3.41
CA ARG A 121 5.17 -1.44 -4.57
C ARG A 121 6.62 -1.25 -5.04
N PRO A 122 6.95 -1.59 -6.29
CA PRO A 122 8.29 -1.36 -6.81
C PRO A 122 8.54 0.14 -7.07
N LYS A 123 9.81 0.50 -7.28
CA LYS A 123 10.20 1.91 -7.46
C LYS A 123 9.65 2.55 -8.75
N ASN A 124 9.34 1.74 -9.77
CA ASN A 124 8.80 2.19 -11.05
C ASN A 124 7.96 1.08 -11.72
N SER A 125 7.17 1.46 -12.72
CA SER A 125 6.28 0.57 -13.48
C SER A 125 6.99 -0.61 -14.15
N ASP A 126 8.22 -0.44 -14.60
CA ASP A 126 8.95 -1.49 -15.33
C ASP A 126 9.50 -2.57 -14.40
N SER A 127 9.53 -2.30 -13.10
CA SER A 127 10.04 -3.22 -12.07
C SER A 127 8.96 -4.11 -11.46
N TYR A 128 7.72 -4.04 -11.95
CA TYR A 128 6.67 -4.98 -11.55
C TYR A 128 7.02 -6.38 -12.05
N ASN A 129 7.29 -7.30 -11.12
CA ASN A 129 7.46 -8.72 -11.41
C ASN A 129 6.45 -9.57 -10.61
N ARG A 130 5.74 -10.46 -11.32
CA ARG A 130 4.73 -11.36 -10.77
C ARG A 130 5.30 -12.36 -9.77
N ASP A 131 6.59 -12.68 -9.88
CA ASP A 131 7.28 -13.57 -8.94
C ASP A 131 7.32 -13.00 -7.51
N PHE A 132 7.07 -11.70 -7.35
CA PHE A 132 6.98 -11.02 -6.06
C PHE A 132 5.55 -10.85 -5.54
N ALA A 133 4.56 -11.48 -6.17
CA ALA A 133 3.20 -11.58 -5.63
C ALA A 133 3.14 -12.74 -4.63
N PHE A 134 2.97 -12.42 -3.35
CA PHE A 134 3.02 -13.38 -2.25
C PHE A 134 1.62 -13.67 -1.70
N GLY A 135 1.36 -14.95 -1.40
CA GLY A 135 0.27 -15.35 -0.51
C GLY A 135 0.74 -15.37 0.95
N TRP A 136 -0.21 -15.41 1.89
CA TRP A 136 0.09 -15.54 3.31
C TRP A 136 0.00 -16.99 3.78
N ARG A 137 0.81 -17.35 4.76
CA ARG A 137 0.77 -18.63 5.46
C ARG A 137 0.68 -18.39 6.95
N ASP A 138 -0.17 -19.17 7.62
CA ASP A 138 -0.28 -19.14 9.07
C ASP A 138 0.98 -19.74 9.73
N ASP A 139 1.04 -19.68 11.07
CA ASP A 139 2.15 -20.21 11.86
C ASP A 139 2.37 -21.73 11.68
N ALA A 140 1.36 -22.46 11.20
CA ALA A 140 1.45 -23.87 10.87
C ALA A 140 1.93 -24.13 9.43
N GLY A 141 2.23 -23.07 8.67
CA GLY A 141 2.67 -23.11 7.29
C GLY A 141 1.55 -23.38 6.28
N LYS A 142 0.29 -23.28 6.69
CA LYS A 142 -0.87 -23.49 5.83
C LYS A 142 -1.23 -22.20 5.11
N ASP A 143 -1.54 -22.30 3.82
CA ASP A 143 -1.96 -21.16 3.01
C ASP A 143 -3.26 -20.55 3.56
N VAL A 144 -3.24 -19.23 3.75
CA VAL A 144 -4.40 -18.42 4.16
C VAL A 144 -4.97 -17.76 2.92
N THR A 145 -6.01 -18.38 2.36
CA THR A 145 -6.65 -17.92 1.12
C THR A 145 -7.99 -17.21 1.35
N ASN A 146 -8.64 -17.45 2.50
CA ASN A 146 -9.87 -16.75 2.85
C ASN A 146 -9.57 -15.27 3.16
N THR A 147 -10.25 -14.35 2.48
CA THR A 147 -10.00 -12.90 2.63
C THR A 147 -10.17 -12.41 4.05
N MET A 148 -11.20 -12.89 4.75
CA MET A 148 -11.51 -12.40 6.10
C MET A 148 -10.45 -12.84 7.09
N THR A 149 -9.95 -14.07 6.96
CA THR A 149 -8.79 -14.55 7.72
C THR A 149 -7.54 -13.73 7.37
N PHE A 150 -7.26 -13.51 6.09
CA PHE A 150 -6.11 -12.71 5.66
C PHE A 150 -6.17 -11.27 6.20
N ILE A 151 -7.32 -10.60 6.11
CA ILE A 151 -7.52 -9.25 6.64
C ILE A 151 -7.21 -9.21 8.14
N HIS A 152 -7.71 -10.20 8.88
CA HIS A 152 -7.48 -10.27 10.33
C HIS A 152 -6.01 -10.49 10.68
N GLU A 153 -5.30 -11.35 9.95
CA GLU A 153 -3.91 -11.71 10.25
C GLU A 153 -2.88 -10.71 9.72
N VAL A 154 -3.12 -10.14 8.53
CA VAL A 154 -2.12 -9.35 7.79
C VAL A 154 -2.45 -7.87 7.77
N MET A 155 -3.72 -7.52 7.60
CA MET A 155 -4.16 -6.13 7.44
C MET A 155 -4.63 -5.49 8.75
N GLY A 156 -4.68 -6.26 9.84
CA GLY A 156 -4.93 -5.74 11.18
C GLY A 156 -3.88 -4.71 11.59
N ILE A 157 -4.29 -3.68 12.32
CA ILE A 157 -3.47 -2.49 12.62
C ILE A 157 -2.06 -2.82 13.16
N PRO A 158 -1.87 -3.77 14.09
CA PRO A 158 -0.52 -4.17 14.50
C PRO A 158 0.31 -4.79 13.35
N ALA A 159 -0.30 -5.70 12.59
CA ALA A 159 0.37 -6.46 11.54
C ALA A 159 0.71 -5.59 10.32
N LEU A 160 -0.22 -4.74 9.88
CA LEU A 160 -0.02 -3.82 8.77
C LEU A 160 1.10 -2.81 9.08
N HIS A 161 1.15 -2.30 10.31
CA HIS A 161 2.21 -1.39 10.73
C HIS A 161 3.59 -2.07 10.67
N CYS A 162 3.70 -3.29 11.22
CA CYS A 162 4.93 -4.08 11.12
C CYS A 162 5.34 -4.35 9.66
N ALA A 163 4.40 -4.72 8.79
CA ALA A 163 4.68 -4.99 7.39
C ALA A 163 5.25 -3.76 6.66
N LEU A 164 4.70 -2.57 6.90
CA LEU A 164 5.18 -1.32 6.30
C LEU A 164 6.61 -0.99 6.74
N ILE A 165 6.92 -1.14 8.04
CA ILE A 165 8.27 -0.91 8.58
C ILE A 165 9.29 -1.87 7.93
N MET A 166 8.95 -3.15 7.78
CA MET A 166 9.84 -4.14 7.17
C MET A 166 10.10 -3.86 5.68
N THR A 167 9.12 -3.33 4.94
CA THR A 167 9.31 -2.97 3.52
C THR A 167 10.11 -1.68 3.29
N GLY A 168 10.19 -0.79 4.28
CA GLY A 168 10.93 0.47 4.20
C GLY A 168 12.44 0.39 4.47
N ALA A 169 12.91 -0.78 4.91
CA ALA A 169 14.30 -1.05 5.29
C ALA A 169 15.20 -1.62 4.16
N GLY A 170 14.67 -1.73 2.93
CA GLY A 170 15.39 -2.20 1.73
C GLY A 170 15.88 -1.10 0.80
#